data_AF-A0A4Y9J2W9-F1
#
_entry.id   AF-A0A4Y9J2W9-F1
#
_cell.length_a   1.000
_cell.length_b   1.000
_cell.length_c   1.000
_cell.angle_alpha   90.00
_cell.angle_beta   90.00
_cell.angle_gamma   90.00
#
_symmetry.space_group_name_H-M   'P 1'
#
loop_
_entity.id
_entity.type
_entity.pdbx_description
1 polymer ?
#
loop_
_entity_poly.entity_id
_entity_poly.type
_entity_poly.pdbx_seq_one_letter_code
_entity_poly.pdbx_strand_id
1 'polypeptide(L)'
;MKRKRQSHIMKLRDLRLLLPVLAMLLAVVRALAGCNSDENDTVSNIDCRGLTSVITPDTLPSTIVEYEGMTLSFNPQRHIPNWVAWELTADETRGTVPRAKSFSSDPEVEGCPEPWEYSYSGYDRGHIAPAGDMKWSPSAMAQSFLMTNVCPQVKSFNSGVWARLEEKCRVWAQSDSAIIIIAGPVMTDTMTETIGDSHISVPRRFFKVVLSPYATPPRAIGFLMNNGTVAGGMQAAAVSVDEVEAATGYDFFSALPDSVEARVESECRFHYWSTLKPRY
;
A
#
# COMPACT_ATOMS: atom_id res chain seq x y z
N MET A 1 -22.63 13.73 -85.16
CA MET A 1 -21.61 13.61 -84.09
C MET A 1 -21.90 12.38 -83.23
N LYS A 2 -21.16 11.28 -83.40
CA LYS A 2 -21.34 10.04 -82.59
C LYS A 2 -20.16 9.86 -81.62
N ARG A 3 -20.46 9.86 -80.32
CA ARG A 3 -19.53 9.52 -79.22
C ARG A 3 -19.15 8.03 -79.30
N LYS A 4 -17.85 7.71 -79.21
CA LYS A 4 -17.36 6.35 -78.91
C LYS A 4 -16.95 6.30 -77.44
N ARG A 5 -17.66 5.48 -76.64
CA ARG A 5 -17.24 5.03 -75.30
C ARG A 5 -16.21 3.91 -75.50
N GLN A 6 -14.98 4.07 -75.03
CA GLN A 6 -14.04 2.96 -74.88
C GLN A 6 -14.26 2.34 -73.50
N SER A 7 -14.62 1.05 -73.45
CA SER A 7 -14.57 0.28 -72.21
C SER A 7 -13.13 -0.17 -71.95
N HIS A 8 -12.57 0.21 -70.80
CA HIS A 8 -11.30 -0.33 -70.31
C HIS A 8 -11.59 -1.70 -69.70
N ILE A 9 -11.33 -2.77 -70.46
CA ILE A 9 -11.25 -4.13 -69.91
C ILE A 9 -9.81 -4.31 -69.43
N MET A 10 -9.62 -4.36 -68.11
CA MET A 10 -8.33 -4.67 -67.47
C MET A 10 -7.85 -6.04 -67.96
N LYS A 11 -6.60 -6.15 -68.43
CA LYS A 11 -6.08 -7.40 -68.99
C LYS A 11 -5.79 -8.37 -67.84
N LEU A 12 -6.01 -9.68 -68.04
CA LEU A 12 -5.75 -10.73 -67.03
C LEU A 12 -4.32 -10.72 -66.45
N ARG A 13 -3.35 -10.11 -67.16
CA ARG A 13 -1.97 -9.91 -66.69
C ARG A 13 -1.86 -8.86 -65.57
N ASP A 14 -2.71 -7.84 -65.58
CA ASP A 14 -2.73 -6.78 -64.57
C ASP A 14 -3.30 -7.28 -63.23
N LEU A 15 -4.18 -8.29 -63.28
CA LEU A 15 -4.74 -8.96 -62.10
C LEU A 15 -3.69 -9.80 -61.34
N ARG A 16 -2.70 -10.38 -62.04
CA ARG A 16 -1.62 -11.18 -61.44
C ARG A 16 -0.59 -10.32 -60.69
N LEU A 17 -0.45 -9.05 -61.06
CA LEU A 17 0.39 -8.08 -60.35
C LEU A 17 -0.31 -7.50 -59.11
N LEU A 18 -1.64 -7.47 -59.09
CA LEU A 18 -2.43 -6.99 -57.95
C LEU A 18 -2.50 -8.01 -56.79
N LEU A 19 -2.48 -9.31 -57.08
CA LEU A 19 -2.52 -10.40 -56.09
C LEU A 19 -1.38 -10.35 -55.04
N PRO A 20 -0.08 -10.23 -55.41
CA PRO A 20 0.99 -10.13 -54.43
C PRO A 20 0.97 -8.81 -53.65
N VAL A 21 0.52 -7.71 -54.28
CA VAL A 21 0.39 -6.40 -53.61
C VAL A 21 -0.74 -6.44 -52.58
N LEU A 22 -1.86 -7.08 -52.89
CA LEU A 22 -2.97 -7.29 -51.96
C LEU A 22 -2.57 -8.22 -50.80
N ALA A 23 -1.80 -9.28 -51.08
CA ALA A 23 -1.28 -10.18 -50.04
C ALA A 23 -0.27 -9.48 -49.12
N MET A 24 0.58 -8.60 -49.67
CA MET A 24 1.53 -7.79 -48.89
C MET A 24 0.79 -6.73 -48.05
N LEU A 25 -0.25 -6.09 -48.58
CA LEU A 25 -1.12 -5.19 -47.82
C LEU A 25 -1.85 -5.93 -46.69
N LEU A 26 -2.36 -7.14 -46.93
CA LEU A 26 -2.95 -7.98 -45.87
C LEU A 26 -1.94 -8.41 -44.81
N ALA A 27 -0.69 -8.69 -45.20
CA ALA A 27 0.38 -9.01 -44.27
C ALA A 27 0.80 -7.79 -43.42
N VAL A 28 0.87 -6.59 -44.03
CA VAL A 28 1.14 -5.33 -43.31
C VAL A 28 -0.03 -4.97 -42.39
N VAL A 29 -1.28 -5.15 -42.83
CA VAL A 29 -2.46 -4.96 -41.97
C VAL A 29 -2.47 -5.97 -40.82
N ARG A 30 -2.03 -7.22 -41.04
CA ARG A 30 -1.85 -8.21 -39.95
C ARG A 30 -0.68 -7.87 -39.03
N ALA A 31 0.40 -7.27 -39.52
CA ALA A 31 1.52 -6.83 -38.69
C ALA A 31 1.17 -5.58 -37.87
N LEU A 32 0.39 -4.66 -38.45
CA LEU A 32 -0.13 -3.48 -37.75
C LEU A 32 -1.27 -3.83 -36.78
N ALA A 33 -2.12 -4.81 -37.12
CA ALA A 33 -3.13 -5.36 -36.21
C ALA A 33 -2.54 -6.33 -35.16
N GLY A 34 -1.36 -6.88 -35.42
CA GLY A 34 -0.60 -7.74 -34.51
C GLY A 34 0.18 -6.98 -33.42
N CYS A 35 0.03 -5.65 -33.36
CA CYS A 35 0.54 -4.81 -32.27
C CYS A 35 -0.54 -4.40 -31.25
N ASN A 36 -1.71 -5.05 -31.27
CA ASN A 36 -2.63 -5.02 -30.14
C ASN A 36 -2.54 -6.36 -29.40
N SER A 37 -1.45 -6.55 -28.67
CA SER A 37 -1.59 -7.19 -27.36
C SER A 37 -2.24 -6.14 -26.47
N ASP A 38 -3.55 -6.02 -26.58
CA ASP A 38 -4.37 -5.49 -25.49
C ASP A 38 -4.20 -6.50 -24.34
N GLU A 39 -3.07 -6.42 -23.62
CA GLU A 39 -3.02 -6.79 -22.21
C GLU A 39 -3.89 -5.77 -21.49
N ASN A 40 -5.19 -6.00 -21.62
CA ASN A 40 -6.16 -5.56 -20.66
C ASN A 40 -5.84 -6.38 -19.40
N ASP A 41 -4.75 -6.01 -18.72
CA ASP A 41 -4.40 -6.42 -17.35
C ASP A 41 -5.48 -5.85 -16.44
N THR A 42 -6.70 -6.35 -16.59
CA THR A 42 -7.76 -6.10 -15.67
C THR A 42 -7.35 -6.83 -14.40
N VAL A 43 -6.96 -6.01 -13.42
CA VAL A 43 -6.79 -6.26 -11.98
C VAL A 43 -7.93 -7.06 -11.32
N SER A 44 -8.93 -7.52 -12.07
CA SER A 44 -10.12 -8.23 -11.61
C SER A 44 -9.87 -9.61 -10.99
N ASN A 45 -8.63 -10.11 -10.99
CA ASN A 45 -8.27 -11.40 -10.38
C ASN A 45 -7.13 -11.31 -9.35
N ILE A 46 -6.77 -10.11 -8.89
CA ILE A 46 -5.83 -10.00 -7.79
C ILE A 46 -6.49 -10.55 -6.54
N ASP A 47 -5.92 -11.61 -5.95
CA ASP A 47 -6.35 -12.09 -4.64
C ASP A 47 -6.02 -11.02 -3.61
N CYS A 48 -7.04 -10.27 -3.20
CA CYS A 48 -6.90 -9.14 -2.28
C CYS A 48 -6.29 -9.56 -0.94
N ARG A 49 -6.42 -10.85 -0.56
CA ARG A 49 -5.79 -11.38 0.65
C ARG A 49 -4.26 -11.46 0.53
N GLY A 50 -3.75 -11.65 -0.68
CA GLY A 50 -2.32 -11.65 -0.95
C GLY A 50 -1.69 -10.27 -0.77
N LEU A 51 -2.44 -9.19 -1.07
CA LEU A 51 -1.91 -7.82 -1.07
C LEU A 51 -1.47 -7.30 0.31
N THR A 52 -1.97 -7.88 1.39
CA THR A 52 -1.54 -7.55 2.76
C THR A 52 -0.35 -8.39 3.24
N SER A 53 0.15 -9.30 2.41
CA SER A 53 1.32 -10.12 2.74
C SER A 53 2.60 -9.31 2.61
N VAL A 54 3.56 -9.57 3.50
CA VAL A 54 4.87 -8.89 3.51
C VAL A 54 5.94 -9.97 3.59
N ILE A 55 6.86 -9.97 2.62
CA ILE A 55 8.03 -10.84 2.69
C ILE A 55 9.07 -10.14 3.57
N THR A 56 9.55 -10.85 4.59
CA THR A 56 10.54 -10.31 5.56
C THR A 56 11.73 -11.25 5.69
N PRO A 57 12.90 -10.76 6.15
CA PRO A 57 14.06 -11.62 6.33
C PRO A 57 13.77 -12.76 7.32
N ASP A 58 14.15 -13.99 6.98
CA ASP A 58 13.97 -15.18 7.84
C ASP A 58 14.60 -15.05 9.23
N THR A 59 15.58 -14.16 9.37
CA THR A 59 16.26 -13.88 10.64
C THR A 59 15.50 -12.93 11.56
N LEU A 60 14.42 -12.30 11.08
CA LEU A 60 13.62 -11.35 11.85
C LEU A 60 12.66 -12.11 12.78
N PRO A 61 12.78 -12.00 14.11
CA PRO A 61 11.84 -12.62 15.03
C PRO A 61 10.42 -12.13 14.77
N SER A 62 9.49 -13.07 14.60
CA SER A 62 8.14 -12.78 14.12
C SER A 62 7.12 -13.79 14.67
N THR A 63 6.01 -13.27 15.18
CA THR A 63 4.77 -14.00 15.43
C THR A 63 3.69 -13.36 14.59
N ILE A 64 3.15 -14.09 13.60
CA ILE A 64 2.03 -13.58 12.79
C ILE A 64 0.75 -13.66 13.60
N VAL A 65 0.01 -12.56 13.66
CA VAL A 65 -1.27 -12.46 14.37
C VAL A 65 -2.31 -11.87 13.43
N GLU A 66 -3.43 -12.55 13.30
CA GLU A 66 -4.56 -12.14 12.46
C GLU A 66 -5.70 -11.65 13.35
N TYR A 67 -6.08 -10.39 13.16
CA TYR A 67 -7.26 -9.78 13.75
C TYR A 67 -8.30 -9.50 12.67
N GLU A 68 -9.50 -9.09 13.06
CA GLU A 68 -10.61 -8.87 12.12
C GLU A 68 -10.31 -7.78 11.08
N GLY A 69 -9.64 -6.70 11.49
CA GLY A 69 -9.35 -5.56 10.64
C GLY A 69 -7.88 -5.40 10.24
N MET A 70 -6.98 -6.27 10.70
CA MET A 70 -5.54 -6.14 10.42
C MET A 70 -4.80 -7.46 10.65
N THR A 71 -3.72 -7.65 9.93
CA THR A 71 -2.72 -8.69 10.20
C THR A 71 -1.41 -8.03 10.59
N LEU A 72 -0.68 -8.60 11.54
CA LEU A 72 0.62 -8.08 11.92
C LEU A 72 1.67 -9.17 12.10
N SER A 73 2.93 -8.77 11.95
CA SER A 73 4.09 -9.51 12.43
C SER A 73 4.55 -8.88 13.73
N PHE A 74 4.40 -9.57 14.85
CA PHE A 74 4.84 -9.10 16.16
C PHE A 74 6.28 -9.56 16.45
N ASN A 75 7.12 -8.67 16.98
CA ASN A 75 8.48 -9.02 17.36
C ASN A 75 8.58 -9.24 18.89
N PRO A 76 8.60 -10.48 19.38
CA PRO A 76 8.60 -10.79 20.81
C PRO A 76 9.87 -10.30 21.52
N GLN A 77 10.97 -10.10 20.80
CA GLN A 77 12.24 -9.61 21.37
C GLN A 77 12.28 -8.09 21.51
N ARG A 78 11.39 -7.39 20.79
CA ARG A 78 11.35 -5.91 20.75
C ARG A 78 10.10 -5.35 21.41
N HIS A 79 9.13 -6.22 21.69
CA HIS A 79 7.83 -5.89 22.29
C HIS A 79 7.01 -4.88 21.47
N ILE A 80 7.20 -4.88 20.15
CA ILE A 80 6.54 -4.02 19.15
C ILE A 80 6.33 -4.81 17.85
N PRO A 81 5.39 -4.43 16.97
CA PRO A 81 5.25 -5.06 15.65
C PRO A 81 6.43 -4.73 14.72
N ASN A 82 6.86 -5.70 13.90
CA ASN A 82 7.72 -5.48 12.74
C ASN A 82 6.98 -4.69 11.66
N TRP A 83 5.71 -5.04 11.44
CA TRP A 83 4.77 -4.39 10.52
C TRP A 83 3.33 -4.76 10.89
N VAL A 84 2.38 -3.92 10.46
CA VAL A 84 0.94 -4.15 10.50
C VAL A 84 0.37 -3.81 9.13
N ALA A 85 -0.45 -4.70 8.57
CA ALA A 85 -1.06 -4.61 7.26
C ALA A 85 -2.59 -4.66 7.37
N TRP A 86 -3.29 -3.81 6.63
CA TRP A 86 -4.75 -3.81 6.57
C TRP A 86 -5.28 -3.28 5.23
N GLU A 87 -6.46 -3.75 4.85
CA GLU A 87 -7.29 -3.11 3.82
C GLU A 87 -8.13 -2.01 4.48
N LEU A 88 -8.31 -0.90 3.78
CA LEU A 88 -9.27 0.12 4.13
C LEU A 88 -10.13 0.45 2.92
N THR A 89 -11.39 0.03 2.99
CA THR A 89 -12.41 0.33 1.99
C THR A 89 -13.07 1.68 2.24
N ALA A 90 -13.64 2.29 1.19
CA ALA A 90 -14.43 3.50 1.30
C ALA A 90 -15.60 3.36 2.29
N ASP A 91 -16.16 2.15 2.39
CA ASP A 91 -17.30 1.83 3.26
C ASP A 91 -16.90 1.79 4.73
N GLU A 92 -15.76 1.19 5.03
CA GLU A 92 -15.20 1.12 6.38
C GLU A 92 -14.88 2.51 6.96
N THR A 93 -14.48 3.47 6.12
CA THR A 93 -14.25 4.86 6.56
C THR A 93 -15.50 5.55 7.13
N ARG A 94 -16.70 5.03 6.86
CA ARG A 94 -17.99 5.58 7.34
C ARG A 94 -18.43 4.96 8.66
N GLY A 95 -17.62 4.10 9.25
CA GLY A 95 -17.88 3.47 10.54
C GLY A 95 -18.15 4.47 11.68
N THR A 96 -19.11 4.12 12.52
CA THR A 96 -19.59 4.96 13.63
C THR A 96 -19.28 4.39 15.02
N VAL A 97 -18.63 3.22 15.09
CA VAL A 97 -18.23 2.61 16.36
C VAL A 97 -17.39 3.60 17.16
N PRO A 98 -17.75 3.89 18.43
CA PRO A 98 -16.97 4.77 19.28
C PRO A 98 -15.57 4.22 19.51
N ARG A 99 -14.60 5.14 19.59
CA ARG A 99 -13.22 4.79 19.94
C ARG A 99 -13.19 4.07 21.30
N ALA A 100 -12.43 2.96 21.40
CA ALA A 100 -12.25 2.26 22.66
C ALA A 100 -11.54 3.15 23.70
N LYS A 101 -11.72 2.81 24.99
CA LYS A 101 -11.30 3.68 26.11
C LYS A 101 -9.95 3.31 26.70
N SER A 102 -9.48 2.09 26.49
CA SER A 102 -8.31 1.54 27.15
C SER A 102 -7.55 0.62 26.22
N PHE A 103 -6.23 0.64 26.35
CA PHE A 103 -5.35 -0.36 25.78
C PHE A 103 -5.29 -1.58 26.70
N SER A 104 -4.97 -2.74 26.13
CA SER A 104 -4.74 -3.98 26.87
C SER A 104 -3.63 -4.81 26.21
N SER A 105 -2.91 -5.58 27.01
CA SER A 105 -2.03 -6.62 26.46
C SER A 105 -2.86 -7.71 25.77
N ASP A 106 -2.25 -8.40 24.80
CA ASP A 106 -2.81 -9.59 24.18
C ASP A 106 -2.22 -10.83 24.86
N PRO A 107 -3.00 -11.58 25.66
CA PRO A 107 -2.48 -12.70 26.43
C PRO A 107 -2.06 -13.89 25.55
N GLU A 108 -2.49 -13.95 24.29
CA GLU A 108 -2.16 -15.03 23.37
C GLU A 108 -0.85 -14.77 22.60
N VAL A 109 -0.24 -13.58 22.78
CA VAL A 109 0.97 -13.18 22.05
C VAL A 109 2.13 -13.01 23.02
N GLU A 110 3.09 -13.93 22.94
CA GLU A 110 4.29 -13.91 23.76
C GLU A 110 5.07 -12.58 23.56
N GLY A 111 5.46 -11.96 24.67
CA GLY A 111 6.16 -10.68 24.66
C GLY A 111 5.27 -9.47 24.37
N CYS A 112 3.94 -9.61 24.33
CA CYS A 112 3.05 -8.45 24.27
C CYS A 112 3.14 -7.65 25.59
N PRO A 113 3.55 -6.37 25.56
CA PRO A 113 3.79 -5.61 26.78
C PRO A 113 2.47 -5.18 27.43
N GLU A 114 2.54 -4.90 28.72
CA GLU A 114 1.41 -4.32 29.43
C GLU A 114 1.27 -2.82 29.14
N PRO A 115 0.06 -2.27 29.01
CA PRO A 115 -0.13 -0.85 28.72
C PRO A 115 0.55 0.07 29.74
N TRP A 116 0.61 -0.32 31.01
CA TRP A 116 1.20 0.51 32.07
C TRP A 116 2.69 0.76 31.87
N GLU A 117 3.40 -0.08 31.12
CA GLU A 117 4.83 0.06 30.82
C GLU A 117 5.17 1.32 30.02
N TYR A 118 4.19 1.90 29.33
CA TYR A 118 4.32 3.18 28.64
C TYR A 118 4.17 4.39 29.57
N SER A 119 3.70 4.18 30.80
CA SER A 119 3.42 5.28 31.73
C SER A 119 4.72 5.98 32.14
N TYR A 120 4.70 7.31 32.17
CA TYR A 120 5.86 8.15 32.51
C TYR A 120 7.10 7.97 31.61
N SER A 121 6.99 7.24 30.50
CA SER A 121 8.08 7.03 29.53
C SER A 121 8.41 8.27 28.69
N GLY A 122 7.46 9.21 28.57
CA GLY A 122 7.54 10.33 27.63
C GLY A 122 7.00 10.03 26.22
N TYR A 123 6.65 8.76 25.95
CA TYR A 123 6.07 8.32 24.68
C TYR A 123 4.56 8.10 24.76
N ASP A 124 3.89 8.36 23.66
CA ASP A 124 2.51 7.93 23.46
C ASP A 124 2.46 6.44 23.10
N ARG A 125 1.33 5.80 23.41
CA ARG A 125 0.92 4.52 22.84
C ARG A 125 0.44 4.76 21.40
N GLY A 126 1.39 4.85 20.47
CA GLY A 126 1.15 5.15 19.07
C GLY A 126 0.64 3.92 18.33
N HIS A 127 -0.53 4.03 17.70
CA HIS A 127 -1.07 2.95 16.88
C HIS A 127 -0.29 2.85 15.56
N ILE A 128 -0.14 1.63 15.05
CA ILE A 128 0.31 1.42 13.68
C ILE A 128 -0.89 1.40 12.73
N ALA A 129 -1.83 0.48 12.93
CA ALA A 129 -3.17 0.54 12.35
C ALA A 129 -4.10 1.37 13.24
N PRO A 130 -4.59 2.53 12.79
CA PRO A 130 -5.27 3.48 13.68
C PRO A 130 -6.70 3.07 13.98
N ALA A 131 -7.14 3.30 15.22
CA ALA A 131 -8.53 3.11 15.61
C ALA A 131 -9.54 3.87 14.73
N GLY A 132 -9.12 4.97 14.10
CA GLY A 132 -9.96 5.72 13.14
C GLY A 132 -10.35 4.92 11.90
N ASP A 133 -9.56 3.93 11.53
CA ASP A 133 -9.79 3.05 10.37
C ASP A 133 -10.60 1.80 10.76
N MET A 134 -10.76 1.52 12.06
CA MET A 134 -11.47 0.35 12.59
C MET A 134 -12.88 0.65 13.10
N LYS A 135 -13.44 1.81 12.75
CA LYS A 135 -14.75 2.25 13.27
C LYS A 135 -15.96 1.48 12.72
N TRP A 136 -15.74 0.53 11.82
CA TRP A 136 -16.77 -0.24 11.15
C TRP A 136 -17.15 -1.52 11.90
N SER A 137 -16.28 -2.04 12.77
CA SER A 137 -16.56 -3.20 13.63
C SER A 137 -16.16 -2.95 15.08
N PRO A 138 -17.02 -3.27 16.07
CA PRO A 138 -16.65 -3.23 17.48
C PRO A 138 -15.45 -4.11 17.83
N SER A 139 -15.30 -5.26 17.16
CA SER A 139 -14.20 -6.19 17.40
C SER A 139 -12.90 -5.67 16.80
N ALA A 140 -12.90 -5.22 15.53
CA ALA A 140 -11.75 -4.51 14.94
C ALA A 140 -11.33 -3.27 15.77
N MET A 141 -12.29 -2.48 16.25
CA MET A 141 -12.01 -1.35 17.15
C MET A 141 -11.31 -1.79 18.43
N ALA A 142 -11.81 -2.82 19.11
CA ALA A 142 -11.19 -3.33 20.33
C ALA A 142 -9.78 -3.90 20.06
N GLN A 143 -9.61 -4.65 18.98
CA GLN A 143 -8.33 -5.24 18.57
C GLN A 143 -7.29 -4.18 18.21
N SER A 144 -7.69 -3.01 17.66
CA SER A 144 -6.77 -1.91 17.38
C SER A 144 -6.09 -1.33 18.64
N PHE A 145 -6.66 -1.56 19.83
CA PHE A 145 -6.13 -1.15 21.12
C PHE A 145 -5.29 -2.22 21.83
N LEU A 146 -5.05 -3.37 21.19
CA LEU A 146 -4.10 -4.35 21.69
C LEU A 146 -2.67 -3.82 21.54
N MET A 147 -1.84 -4.08 22.54
CA MET A 147 -0.46 -3.59 22.58
C MET A 147 0.43 -4.19 21.47
N THR A 148 0.00 -5.28 20.83
CA THR A 148 0.63 -5.84 19.62
C THR A 148 0.63 -4.87 18.43
N ASN A 149 -0.30 -3.91 18.39
CA ASN A 149 -0.43 -2.87 17.35
C ASN A 149 0.17 -1.52 17.78
N VAL A 150 0.97 -1.49 18.85
CA VAL A 150 1.46 -0.24 19.46
C VAL A 150 2.97 -0.13 19.42
N CYS A 151 3.46 1.07 19.14
CA CYS A 151 4.87 1.44 19.28
C CYS A 151 5.03 2.71 20.15
N PRO A 152 6.17 2.89 20.84
CA PRO A 152 6.51 4.16 21.47
C PRO A 152 6.67 5.27 20.42
N GLN A 153 5.74 6.22 20.41
CA GLN A 153 5.78 7.35 19.47
C GLN A 153 5.94 8.68 20.22
N VAL A 154 6.80 9.56 19.71
CA VAL A 154 6.92 10.93 20.23
C VAL A 154 5.58 11.64 20.04
N LYS A 155 5.09 12.31 21.08
CA LYS A 155 3.76 12.93 21.08
C LYS A 155 3.49 13.86 19.90
N SER A 156 4.45 14.72 19.53
CA SER A 156 4.32 15.64 18.39
C SER A 156 4.34 14.93 17.04
N PHE A 157 4.93 13.73 16.96
CA PHE A 157 4.90 12.88 15.78
C PHE A 157 3.53 12.21 15.65
N ASN A 158 3.10 11.50 16.72
CA ASN A 158 1.84 10.76 16.80
C ASN A 158 0.62 11.66 16.49
N SER A 159 0.43 12.71 17.28
CA SER A 159 -0.68 13.67 17.10
C SER A 159 -0.47 14.68 15.96
N GLY A 160 0.67 14.59 15.28
CA GLY A 160 1.08 15.53 14.23
C GLY A 160 1.04 14.90 12.85
N VAL A 161 2.21 14.64 12.28
CA VAL A 161 2.34 14.19 10.89
C VAL A 161 1.77 12.78 10.67
N TRP A 162 1.87 11.91 11.67
CA TRP A 162 1.33 10.54 11.60
C TRP A 162 -0.20 10.54 11.52
N ALA A 163 -0.88 11.21 12.45
CA ALA A 163 -2.33 11.39 12.41
C ALA A 163 -2.85 12.04 11.11
N ARG A 164 -2.13 13.05 10.59
CA ARG A 164 -2.49 13.67 9.29
C ARG A 164 -2.36 12.69 8.12
N LEU A 165 -1.38 11.79 8.16
CA LEU A 165 -1.22 10.75 7.13
C LEU A 165 -2.36 9.74 7.22
N GLU A 166 -2.76 9.34 8.43
CA GLU A 166 -3.94 8.48 8.64
C GLU A 166 -5.23 9.11 8.09
N GLU A 167 -5.42 10.42 8.31
CA GLU A 167 -6.53 11.17 7.70
C GLU A 167 -6.49 11.15 6.18
N LYS A 168 -5.30 11.24 5.58
CA LYS A 168 -5.13 11.13 4.13
C LYS A 168 -5.43 9.73 3.60
N CYS A 169 -5.02 8.68 4.29
CA CYS A 169 -5.38 7.31 3.95
C CYS A 169 -6.91 7.14 3.84
N ARG A 170 -7.69 7.65 4.81
CA ARG A 170 -9.16 7.60 4.73
C ARG A 170 -9.72 8.35 3.50
N VAL A 171 -9.13 9.49 3.14
CA VAL A 171 -9.52 10.22 1.91
C VAL A 171 -9.19 9.41 0.65
N TRP A 172 -8.05 8.73 0.62
CA TRP A 172 -7.63 7.90 -0.51
C TRP A 172 -8.51 6.67 -0.67
N ALA A 173 -8.86 5.99 0.43
CA ALA A 173 -9.85 4.91 0.42
C ALA A 173 -11.18 5.36 -0.20
N GLN A 174 -11.68 6.54 0.19
CA GLN A 174 -12.91 7.13 -0.37
C GLN A 174 -12.77 7.55 -1.85
N SER A 175 -11.57 7.89 -2.31
CA SER A 175 -11.30 8.25 -3.71
C SER A 175 -11.21 7.02 -4.62
N ASP A 176 -10.61 5.94 -4.11
CA ASP A 176 -10.11 4.82 -4.92
C ASP A 176 -10.81 3.49 -4.60
N SER A 177 -11.96 3.56 -3.93
CA SER A 177 -12.77 2.43 -3.47
C SER A 177 -12.17 1.63 -2.32
N ALA A 178 -10.89 1.27 -2.39
CA ALA A 178 -10.14 0.70 -1.28
C ALA A 178 -8.64 0.94 -1.48
N ILE A 179 -7.92 0.92 -0.37
CA ILE A 179 -6.45 0.95 -0.34
C ILE A 179 -5.93 -0.16 0.57
N ILE A 180 -4.72 -0.62 0.28
CA ILE A 180 -3.96 -1.51 1.15
C ILE A 180 -2.89 -0.65 1.84
N ILE A 181 -2.77 -0.79 3.15
CA ILE A 181 -1.83 -0.02 3.96
C ILE A 181 -0.97 -0.99 4.75
N ILE A 182 0.35 -0.81 4.67
CA ILE A 182 1.31 -1.55 5.48
C ILE A 182 2.20 -0.51 6.17
N ALA A 183 2.32 -0.62 7.48
CA ALA A 183 3.06 0.35 8.29
C ALA A 183 3.81 -0.33 9.42
N GLY A 184 4.84 0.33 9.93
CA GLY A 184 5.63 -0.21 11.03
C GLY A 184 6.86 0.62 11.35
N PRO A 185 7.63 0.22 12.37
CA PRO A 185 8.96 0.76 12.61
C PRO A 185 9.98 0.28 11.57
N VAL A 186 11.04 1.04 11.35
CA VAL A 186 12.19 0.59 10.54
C VAL A 186 13.11 -0.27 11.41
N MET A 187 12.97 -1.59 11.32
CA MET A 187 13.65 -2.56 12.22
C MET A 187 15.17 -2.68 11.98
N THR A 188 15.66 -2.21 10.84
CA THR A 188 17.09 -2.13 10.51
C THR A 188 17.81 -0.99 11.23
N ASP A 189 17.07 -0.02 11.77
CA ASP A 189 17.65 1.07 12.56
C ASP A 189 18.20 0.53 13.90
N THR A 190 19.36 1.05 14.30
CA THR A 190 19.87 0.77 15.65
C THR A 190 19.02 1.49 16.69
N MET A 191 18.18 0.73 17.40
CA MET A 191 17.35 1.19 18.51
C MET A 191 18.14 1.06 19.83
N THR A 192 18.51 2.19 20.43
CA THR A 192 19.30 2.23 21.68
C THR A 192 18.47 2.54 22.91
N GLU A 193 17.23 2.97 22.72
CA GLU A 193 16.34 3.41 23.80
C GLU A 193 15.22 2.37 24.00
N THR A 194 14.88 2.14 25.26
CA THR A 194 13.82 1.22 25.68
C THR A 194 12.99 1.83 26.80
N ILE A 195 11.72 1.43 26.90
CA ILE A 195 10.80 1.85 27.98
C ILE A 195 10.21 0.64 28.70
N GLY A 196 9.68 0.85 29.90
CA GLY A 196 9.03 -0.22 30.66
C GLY A 196 9.98 -1.26 31.22
N ASP A 197 9.42 -2.20 31.98
CA ASP A 197 10.18 -3.28 32.62
C ASP A 197 10.58 -4.36 31.62
N SER A 198 9.79 -4.54 30.56
CA SER A 198 10.07 -5.45 29.45
C SER A 198 11.10 -4.90 28.45
N HIS A 199 11.62 -3.69 28.65
CA HIS A 199 12.55 -3.04 27.71
C HIS A 199 11.99 -2.93 26.28
N ILE A 200 10.77 -2.41 26.17
CA ILE A 200 10.08 -2.16 24.90
C ILE A 200 10.92 -1.22 24.04
N SER A 201 11.30 -1.65 22.85
CA SER A 201 12.17 -0.87 21.97
C SER A 201 11.48 0.40 21.47
N VAL A 202 12.21 1.52 21.46
CA VAL A 202 11.74 2.79 20.90
C VAL A 202 12.24 2.93 19.45
N PRO A 203 11.35 2.92 18.45
CA PRO A 203 11.76 3.08 17.05
C PRO A 203 12.34 4.46 16.76
N ARG A 204 13.34 4.53 15.89
CA ARG A 204 13.91 5.80 15.40
C ARG A 204 13.13 6.37 14.22
N ARG A 205 12.62 5.50 13.36
CA ARG A 205 11.82 5.85 12.19
C ARG A 205 10.64 4.90 12.06
N PHE A 206 9.59 5.41 11.42
CA PHE A 206 8.43 4.66 10.99
C PHE A 206 8.29 4.75 9.48
N PHE A 207 7.76 3.69 8.89
CA PHE A 207 7.35 3.66 7.50
C PHE A 207 5.84 3.49 7.38
N LYS A 208 5.30 3.90 6.22
CA LYS A 208 3.97 3.54 5.75
C LYS A 208 3.98 3.46 4.24
N VAL A 209 3.58 2.33 3.67
CA VAL A 209 3.33 2.15 2.24
C VAL A 209 1.83 2.00 2.01
N VAL A 210 1.35 2.60 0.92
CA VAL A 210 -0.07 2.58 0.56
C VAL A 210 -0.20 2.21 -0.91
N LEU A 211 -1.02 1.22 -1.21
CA LEU A 211 -1.38 0.79 -2.55
C LEU A 211 -2.87 1.10 -2.81
N SER A 212 -3.18 1.75 -3.92
CA SER A 212 -4.55 1.81 -4.47
C SER A 212 -4.67 0.79 -5.60
N PRO A 213 -5.03 -0.47 -5.33
CA PRO A 213 -4.96 -1.54 -6.32
C PRO A 213 -6.01 -1.36 -7.43
N TYR A 214 -7.19 -0.82 -7.09
CA TYR A 214 -8.30 -0.65 -8.04
C TYR A 214 -8.28 0.69 -8.80
N ALA A 215 -7.25 1.52 -8.57
CA ALA A 215 -7.04 2.69 -9.39
C ALA A 215 -6.67 2.27 -10.83
N THR A 216 -6.98 3.12 -11.81
CA THR A 216 -6.61 2.88 -13.21
C THR A 216 -5.70 4.01 -13.71
N PRO A 217 -4.38 3.79 -13.85
CA PRO A 217 -3.65 2.58 -13.46
C PRO A 217 -3.52 2.43 -11.91
N PRO A 218 -3.19 1.22 -11.41
CA PRO A 218 -2.82 1.03 -10.00
C PRO A 218 -1.65 1.92 -9.62
N ARG A 219 -1.54 2.26 -8.33
CA ARG A 219 -0.50 3.18 -7.83
C ARG A 219 -0.15 2.90 -6.38
N ALA A 220 1.07 3.23 -6.01
CA ALA A 220 1.52 3.18 -4.63
C ALA A 220 2.23 4.49 -4.20
N ILE A 221 2.50 4.60 -2.91
CA ILE A 221 3.35 5.63 -2.30
C ILE A 221 3.93 5.13 -0.98
N GLY A 222 5.19 5.44 -0.72
CA GLY A 222 5.87 5.20 0.54
C GLY A 222 6.05 6.48 1.36
N PHE A 223 6.23 6.29 2.67
CA PHE A 223 6.63 7.35 3.60
C PHE A 223 7.68 6.82 4.55
N LEU A 224 8.74 7.60 4.80
CA LEU A 224 9.75 7.34 5.83
C LEU A 224 9.84 8.56 6.75
N MET A 225 9.55 8.37 8.04
CA MET A 225 9.42 9.46 8.99
C MET A 225 10.23 9.19 10.26
N ASN A 226 10.99 10.20 10.72
CA ASN A 226 11.61 10.14 12.05
C ASN A 226 10.54 10.11 13.14
N ASN A 227 10.76 9.30 14.18
CA ASN A 227 9.96 9.30 15.40
C ASN A 227 10.20 10.60 16.19
N GLY A 228 9.52 11.66 15.77
CA GLY A 228 9.72 13.02 16.28
C GLY A 228 9.45 14.06 15.20
N THR A 229 10.40 14.99 15.03
CA THR A 229 10.23 16.07 14.05
C THR A 229 10.46 15.55 12.63
N VAL A 230 9.47 15.78 11.77
CA VAL A 230 9.57 15.54 10.32
C VAL A 230 9.68 16.89 9.61
N ALA A 231 10.91 17.32 9.34
CA ALA A 231 11.20 18.57 8.67
C ALA A 231 10.60 18.57 7.25
N GLY A 232 9.91 19.65 6.86
CA GLY A 232 9.17 19.70 5.58
C GLY A 232 7.85 18.92 5.58
N GLY A 233 7.50 18.26 6.69
CA GLY A 233 6.22 17.56 6.86
C GLY A 233 6.07 16.35 5.94
N MET A 234 4.81 15.94 5.71
CA MET A 234 4.46 14.72 4.98
C MET A 234 5.03 14.68 3.55
N GLN A 235 5.06 15.82 2.85
CA GLN A 235 5.58 15.88 1.48
C GLN A 235 7.07 15.54 1.42
N ALA A 236 7.86 16.05 2.36
CA ALA A 236 9.30 15.79 2.40
C ALA A 236 9.65 14.37 2.87
N ALA A 237 8.70 13.69 3.51
CA ALA A 237 8.83 12.31 3.96
C ALA A 237 8.30 11.29 2.95
N ALA A 238 7.66 11.73 1.86
CA ALA A 238 7.17 10.86 0.81
C ALA A 238 8.34 10.32 -0.01
N VAL A 239 8.33 9.00 -0.26
CA VAL A 239 9.35 8.24 -0.98
C VAL A 239 8.66 7.21 -1.88
N SER A 240 9.41 6.52 -2.72
CA SER A 240 8.89 5.35 -3.45
C SER A 240 8.71 4.15 -2.49
N VAL A 241 8.03 3.08 -2.92
CA VAL A 241 7.98 1.84 -2.13
C VAL A 241 9.35 1.17 -2.13
N ASP A 242 10.07 1.16 -3.26
CA ASP A 242 11.47 0.67 -3.34
C ASP A 242 12.38 1.30 -2.28
N GLU A 243 12.23 2.60 -2.01
CA GLU A 243 13.01 3.29 -0.98
C GLU A 243 12.65 2.82 0.44
N VAL A 244 11.39 2.44 0.67
CA VAL A 244 10.96 1.84 1.94
C VAL A 244 11.52 0.43 2.06
N GLU A 245 11.45 -0.39 1.00
CA GLU A 245 12.02 -1.74 0.97
C GLU A 245 13.53 -1.73 1.21
N ALA A 246 14.25 -0.80 0.56
CA ALA A 246 15.67 -0.60 0.82
C ALA A 246 15.97 -0.24 2.28
N ALA A 247 15.04 0.47 2.94
CA ALA A 247 15.19 0.83 4.35
C ALA A 247 14.83 -0.32 5.30
N THR A 248 13.85 -1.16 4.98
CA THR A 248 13.33 -2.20 5.88
C THR A 248 13.92 -3.59 5.62
N GLY A 249 14.39 -3.85 4.40
CA GLY A 249 14.72 -5.18 3.91
C GLY A 249 13.49 -6.06 3.69
N TYR A 250 12.30 -5.46 3.57
CA TYR A 250 11.04 -6.15 3.27
C TYR A 250 10.76 -6.09 1.78
N ASP A 251 9.89 -6.97 1.32
CA ASP A 251 9.24 -6.90 0.01
C ASP A 251 7.73 -6.74 0.27
N PHE A 252 7.18 -5.66 -0.27
CA PHE A 252 5.76 -5.32 -0.16
C PHE A 252 5.05 -5.66 -1.46
N PHE A 253 3.74 -5.87 -1.40
CA PHE A 253 2.89 -6.00 -2.59
C PHE A 253 3.31 -7.07 -3.65
N SER A 254 4.20 -8.02 -3.31
CA SER A 254 4.58 -9.21 -4.12
C SER A 254 3.46 -10.11 -4.62
N ALA A 255 2.22 -9.88 -4.20
CA ALA A 255 1.05 -10.53 -4.80
C ALA A 255 0.59 -9.84 -6.11
N LEU A 256 1.14 -8.67 -6.45
CA LEU A 256 0.92 -8.00 -7.74
C LEU A 256 1.68 -8.73 -8.86
N PRO A 257 1.22 -8.66 -10.11
CA PRO A 257 2.05 -9.07 -11.25
C PRO A 257 3.34 -8.25 -11.29
N ASP A 258 4.49 -8.87 -11.57
CA ASP A 258 5.84 -8.26 -11.53
C ASP A 258 5.91 -6.91 -12.29
N SER A 259 5.24 -6.82 -13.44
CA SER A 259 5.23 -5.60 -14.26
C SER A 259 4.43 -4.45 -13.62
N VAL A 260 3.39 -4.78 -12.86
CA VAL A 260 2.57 -3.83 -12.10
C VAL A 260 3.31 -3.41 -10.85
N GLU A 261 3.85 -4.37 -10.09
CA GLU A 261 4.67 -4.18 -8.91
C GLU A 261 5.84 -3.22 -9.20
N ALA A 262 6.73 -3.59 -10.11
CA ALA A 262 7.91 -2.78 -10.45
C ALA A 262 7.55 -1.33 -10.88
N ARG A 263 6.38 -1.14 -11.51
CA ARG A 263 5.91 0.19 -11.86
C ARG A 263 5.38 0.97 -10.66
N VAL A 264 4.52 0.36 -9.83
CA VAL A 264 3.90 1.10 -8.72
C VAL A 264 4.91 1.41 -7.63
N GLU A 265 5.93 0.57 -7.46
CA GLU A 265 6.90 0.69 -6.37
C GLU A 265 8.01 1.69 -6.62
N SER A 266 8.36 1.92 -7.88
CA SER A 266 9.36 2.92 -8.29
C SER A 266 8.84 4.36 -8.35
N GLU A 267 7.50 4.55 -8.30
CA GLU A 267 6.90 5.88 -8.37
C GLU A 267 6.78 6.57 -7.00
N CYS A 268 7.19 7.85 -6.93
CA CYS A 268 6.81 8.75 -5.82
C CYS A 268 6.09 9.99 -6.37
N ARG A 269 4.77 9.90 -6.49
CA ARG A 269 3.94 10.99 -7.07
C ARG A 269 3.14 11.74 -5.99
N PHE A 270 3.81 12.24 -4.96
CA PHE A 270 3.14 12.88 -3.81
C PHE A 270 2.12 13.97 -4.22
N HIS A 271 2.45 14.81 -5.20
CA HIS A 271 1.51 15.86 -5.64
C HIS A 271 0.19 15.26 -6.14
N TYR A 272 0.24 14.17 -6.90
CA TYR A 272 -0.95 13.48 -7.38
C TYR A 272 -1.79 12.96 -6.20
N TRP A 273 -1.17 12.23 -5.27
CA TRP A 273 -1.81 11.75 -4.04
C TRP A 273 -2.42 12.88 -3.19
N SER A 274 -1.75 14.04 -3.13
CA SER A 274 -2.21 15.18 -2.33
C SER A 274 -3.49 15.84 -2.85
N THR A 275 -3.79 15.67 -4.15
CA THR A 275 -4.92 16.29 -4.85
C THR A 275 -6.19 15.44 -4.88
N LEU A 276 -6.10 14.15 -4.53
CA LEU A 276 -7.23 13.23 -4.53
C LEU A 276 -8.37 13.73 -3.64
N LYS A 277 -9.60 13.48 -4.09
CA LYS A 277 -10.84 13.87 -3.42
C LYS A 277 -11.76 12.65 -3.31
N PRO A 278 -12.56 12.55 -2.23
CA PRO A 278 -13.59 11.52 -2.12
C PRO A 278 -14.51 11.53 -3.34
N ARG A 279 -14.85 10.34 -3.86
CA ARG A 279 -15.89 10.19 -4.89
C ARG A 279 -17.20 9.89 -4.15
N TYR A 280 -18.17 10.79 -4.27
CA TYR A 280 -19.53 10.63 -3.72
C TYR A 280 -20.50 10.18 -4.80
#